data_AF-A0A0N7Z5B8-F1
#
_entry.id   AF-A0A0N7Z5B8-F1
#
_cell.length_a   1.000
_cell.length_b   1.000
_cell.length_c   1.000
_cell.angle_alpha   90.00
_cell.angle_beta   90.00
_cell.angle_gamma   90.00
#
_symmetry.space_group_name_H-M   'P 1'
#
loop_
_entity.id
_entity.type
_entity.pdbx_description
1 polymer ?
#
loop_
_entity_poly.entity_id
_entity_poly.type
_entity_poly.pdbx_seq_one_letter_code
_entity_poly.pdbx_strand_id
1 'polypeptide(L)' 'MYLLINLVRLDERTGNIFFLAGEENIIEIYPNGKWRYL' A
#
# COMPACT_ATOMS: atom_id res chain seq x y z
N MET A 1 -4.16 -10.07 14.05
CA MET A 1 -2.69 -10.11 14.21
C MET A 1 -2.12 -8.93 13.45
N TYR A 2 -1.16 -8.21 14.01
CA TYR A 2 -0.53 -7.07 13.32
C TYR A 2 0.69 -7.57 12.52
N LEU A 3 0.87 -7.05 11.32
CA LEU A 3 2.03 -7.30 10.48
C LEU A 3 2.88 -6.03 10.39
N LEU A 4 4.19 -6.20 10.34
CA LEU A 4 5.10 -5.09 10.08
C LEU A 4 4.90 -4.57 8.66
N ILE A 5 4.90 -3.25 8.53
CA ILE A 5 4.99 -2.57 7.23
C ILE A 5 6.48 -2.56 6.87
N ASN A 6 6.84 -3.35 5.86
CA ASN A 6 8.22 -3.48 5.39
C ASN A 6 8.57 -2.38 4.40
N LEU A 7 7.59 -1.89 3.63
CA LEU A 7 7.78 -0.83 2.65
C LEU A 7 6.54 0.05 2.51
N VAL A 8 6.78 1.35 2.37
CA VAL A 8 5.80 2.34 1.92
C VAL A 8 6.36 3.04 0.68
N ARG A 9 5.61 3.06 -0.42
CA ARG A 9 6.01 3.73 -1.66
C ARG A 9 4.90 4.65 -2.15
N LEU A 10 5.26 5.88 -2.51
CA LEU A 10 4.41 6.78 -3.28
C LEU A 10 4.77 6.66 -4.77
N ASP A 11 3.79 6.39 -5.62
CA ASP A 11 3.92 6.52 -7.06
C ASP A 11 3.63 7.96 -7.46
N GLU A 12 4.68 8.75 -7.70
CA GLU A 12 4.55 10.18 -8.06
C GLU A 12 3.82 10.42 -9.38
N ARG A 13 3.70 9.41 -10.26
CA ARG A 13 2.97 9.54 -11.52
C ARG A 13 1.45 9.48 -11.33
N THR A 14 0.98 8.70 -10.36
CA THR A 14 -0.46 8.45 -10.11
C THR A 14 -0.97 9.02 -8.80
N GLY A 15 -0.06 9.29 -7.85
CA GLY A 15 -0.35 9.60 -6.46
C GLY A 15 -0.77 8.37 -5.63
N ASN A 16 -0.65 7.15 -6.16
CA ASN A 16 -1.00 5.94 -5.43
C ASN A 16 0.05 5.63 -4.35
N ILE A 17 -0.41 5.13 -3.20
CA ILE A 17 0.45 4.66 -2.11
C ILE A 17 0.37 3.14 -2.06
N PHE A 18 1.52 2.49 -1.93
CA PHE A 18 1.62 1.04 -1.75
C PHE A 18 2.21 0.72 -0.37
N PHE A 19 1.53 -0.14 0.38
CA PHE A 19 2.04 -0.77 1.58
C PHE A 19 2.37 -2.23 1.27
N LEU A 20 3.60 -2.65 1.57
CA LEU A 20 3.95 -4.06 1.66
C LEU A 20 4.06 -4.44 3.13
N ALA A 21 3.19 -5.34 3.57
CA ALA A 21 3.14 -5.82 4.95
C ALA A 21 3.34 -7.33 5.03
N GLY A 22 4.20 -7.75 5.96
CA GLY A 22 4.61 -9.15 6.03
C GLY A 22 5.24 -9.64 4.72
N GLU A 23 4.94 -10.89 4.34
CA GLU A 23 5.53 -11.53 3.16
C GLU A 23 4.69 -11.38 1.88
N GLU A 24 3.36 -11.30 2.01
CA GLU A 24 2.45 -11.40 0.86
C GLU A 24 1.32 -10.35 0.83
N ASN A 25 1.27 -9.41 1.78
CA ASN A 25 0.15 -8.46 1.85
C ASN A 25 0.54 -7.17 1.13
N ILE A 26 -0.21 -6.83 0.08
CA ILE A 26 -0.09 -5.55 -0.62
C ILE A 26 -1.39 -4.77 -0.47
N ILE A 27 -1.29 -3.53 -0.02
CA ILE A 27 -2.42 -2.59 0.02
C ILE A 27 -2.08 -1.44 -0.91
N GLU A 28 -2.94 -1.18 -1.88
CA GLU A 28 -2.88 0.00 -2.74
C GLU A 28 -3.94 1.01 -2.29
N ILE A 29 -3.52 2.24 -2.04
CA ILE A 29 -4.39 3.37 -1.71
C ILE A 29 -4.31 4.39 -2.83
N TYR A 30 -5.47 4.74 -3.38
CA TYR A 30 -5.62 5.75 -4.42
C TYR A 30 -5.67 7.17 -3.84
N PRO A 31 -5.35 8.22 -4.61
CA PRO A 31 -5.42 9.63 -4.17
C PRO A 31 -6.78 10.06 -3.62
N ASN A 32 -7.86 9.40 -4.05
CA ASN A 32 -9.22 9.67 -3.58
C ASN A 32 -9.57 8.99 -2.24
N GLY A 33 -8.59 8.32 -1.60
CA GLY A 33 -8.75 7.64 -0.33
C GLY A 33 -9.40 6.24 -0.43
N LYS A 34 -9.83 5.81 -1.62
CA LYS A 34 -10.22 4.41 -1.83
C LYS A 34 -8.98 3.53 -1.78
N TRP A 35 -9.15 2.29 -1.37
CA TRP A 35 -8.06 1.33 -1.27
C TRP A 35 -8.51 -0.04 -1.76
N ARG A 36 -7.54 -0.88 -2.11
CA ARG A 36 -7.76 -2.30 -2.39
C ARG A 36 -6.65 -3.16 -1.81
N TYR A 37 -7.01 -4.38 -1.46
CA TYR A 37 -6.08 -5.45 -1.12
C TYR A 37 -5.69 -6.18 -2.42
N LEU A 38 -4.39 -6.39 -2.61
CA LEU A 38 -3.79 -7.04 -3.77
C LEU A 38 -3.14 -8.36 -3.34
#